data_AF-A0A1W1YGC6-F1
#
_entry.id   AF-A0A1W1YGC6-F1
#
_cell.length_a   1.000
_cell.length_b   1.000
_cell.length_c   1.000
_cell.angle_alpha   90.00
_cell.angle_beta   90.00
_cell.angle_gamma   90.00
#
_symmetry.space_group_name_H-M   'P 1'
#
loop_
_entity.id
_entity.type
_entity.pdbx_description
1 polymer ?
#
loop_
_entity_poly.entity_id
_entity_poly.type
_entity_poly.pdbx_seq_one_letter_code
_entity_poly.pdbx_strand_id
1 'polypeptide(L)'
;MPEERISASELVHIEQLMRTAFEALSHAQTLLGARLDMRSEQPCQPPAGQLPADSADVDISFLRRKGNGSECTRPATIEGRIRRLAPRASRGGAAILRNLLEQPGDFIDQRDLAKAAGVTSGASHVVKVYICHLRKALELHGFGANVIETGWKSYAIKAEAVPGIFTFLHRS
;
A
#
# COMPACT_ATOMS: atom_id res chain seq x y z
N MET A 1 -8.39 34.11 26.98
CA MET A 1 -8.34 32.79 26.33
C MET A 1 -9.57 32.01 26.80
N PRO A 2 -10.63 31.84 26.00
CA PRO A 2 -11.76 31.01 26.41
C PRO A 2 -11.42 29.53 26.19
N GLU A 3 -11.54 28.73 27.25
CA GLU A 3 -11.44 27.27 27.17
C GLU A 3 -12.74 26.72 26.55
N GLU A 4 -12.64 26.05 25.41
CA GLU A 4 -13.75 25.29 24.82
C GLU A 4 -14.07 24.10 25.73
N ARG A 5 -15.12 24.26 26.54
CA ARG A 5 -15.66 23.16 27.36
C ARG A 5 -16.54 22.30 26.48
N ILE A 6 -16.08 21.08 26.20
CA ILE A 6 -16.82 20.04 25.49
C ILE A 6 -18.17 19.84 26.20
N SER A 7 -19.25 19.96 25.44
CA SER A 7 -20.62 19.82 25.94
C SER A 7 -20.96 18.34 26.22
N ALA A 8 -21.85 18.09 27.18
CA ALA A 8 -22.27 16.72 27.52
C ALA A 8 -22.89 15.98 26.32
N SER A 9 -23.54 16.69 25.39
CA SER A 9 -24.06 16.16 24.13
C SER A 9 -22.97 15.69 23.17
N GLU A 10 -21.82 16.37 23.14
CA GLU A 10 -20.68 15.95 22.31
C GLU A 10 -20.02 14.69 22.86
N LEU A 11 -19.92 14.57 24.19
CA LEU A 11 -19.42 13.35 24.83
C LEU A 11 -20.29 12.13 24.51
N VAL A 12 -21.62 12.27 24.59
CA VAL A 12 -22.57 11.21 24.21
C VAL A 12 -22.43 10.85 22.73
N HIS A 13 -22.23 11.85 21.86
CA HIS A 13 -22.03 11.60 20.43
C HIS A 13 -20.72 10.85 20.15
N ILE A 14 -19.65 11.19 20.85
CA ILE A 14 -18.36 10.50 20.77
C ILE A 14 -18.49 9.06 21.25
N GLU A 15 -19.18 8.81 22.36
CA GLU A 15 -19.44 7.45 22.85
C GLU A 15 -20.23 6.61 21.83
N GLN A 16 -21.23 7.21 21.18
CA GLN A 16 -22.01 6.54 20.14
C GLN A 16 -21.16 6.21 18.91
N LEU A 17 -20.26 7.12 18.51
CA LEU A 17 -19.31 6.90 17.42
C LEU A 17 -18.32 5.78 17.76
N MET A 18 -17.84 5.72 19.00
CA MET A 18 -16.95 4.64 19.44
C MET A 18 -17.64 3.29 19.45
N ARG A 19 -18.90 3.20 19.88
CA ARG A 19 -19.68 1.95 19.84
C ARG A 19 -19.91 1.46 18.42
N THR A 20 -20.32 2.34 17.52
CA THR A 20 -20.53 1.97 16.11
C THR A 20 -19.24 1.55 15.42
N ALA A 21 -18.10 2.19 15.71
CA ALA A 21 -16.80 1.75 15.22
C ALA A 21 -16.42 0.36 15.75
N PHE A 22 -16.71 0.07 17.03
CA PHE A 22 -16.44 -1.24 17.63
C PHE A 22 -17.30 -2.35 16.99
N GLU A 23 -18.59 -2.09 16.76
CA GLU A 23 -19.48 -3.03 16.08
C GLU A 23 -19.01 -3.34 14.66
N ALA A 24 -18.61 -2.30 13.90
CA ALA A 24 -18.07 -2.48 12.55
C ALA A 24 -16.78 -3.33 12.54
N LEU A 25 -15.89 -3.11 13.52
CA LEU A 25 -14.67 -3.91 13.67
C LEU A 25 -14.96 -5.37 14.04
N SER A 26 -15.92 -5.61 14.94
CA SER A 26 -16.35 -6.96 15.31
C SER A 26 -16.96 -7.72 14.12
N HIS A 27 -17.78 -7.05 13.31
CA HIS A 27 -18.31 -7.61 12.07
C HIS A 27 -17.20 -7.97 11.07
N ALA A 28 -16.22 -7.09 10.88
CA ALA A 28 -15.08 -7.36 10.02
C ALA A 28 -14.26 -8.56 10.50
N GLN A 29 -14.01 -8.67 11.81
CA GLN A 29 -13.32 -9.82 12.41
C GLN A 29 -14.08 -11.13 12.20
N THR A 30 -15.41 -11.11 12.33
CA THR A 30 -16.25 -12.29 12.09
C THR A 30 -16.19 -12.76 10.63
N LEU A 31 -16.21 -11.82 9.67
CA LEU A 31 -16.05 -12.14 8.25
C LEU A 31 -14.66 -12.70 7.93
N LEU A 32 -13.62 -12.23 8.62
CA LEU A 32 -12.26 -12.75 8.49
C LEU A 32 -12.14 -14.16 9.12
N GLY A 33 -12.74 -14.39 10.29
CA GLY A 33 -12.79 -15.69 10.95
C GLY A 33 -13.48 -16.75 10.08
N ALA A 34 -14.65 -16.43 9.51
CA ALA A 34 -15.38 -17.34 8.63
C ALA A 34 -14.61 -17.72 7.35
N ARG A 35 -13.69 -16.85 6.88
CA ARG A 35 -12.80 -17.17 5.75
C ARG A 35 -11.60 -18.04 6.11
N LEU A 36 -11.21 -18.09 7.39
CA LEU A 36 -10.14 -18.97 7.87
C LEU A 36 -10.63 -20.41 8.07
N ASP A 37 -11.86 -20.60 8.54
CA ASP A 37 -12.43 -21.94 8.74
C ASP A 37 -12.69 -22.69 7.42
N MET A 38 -13.03 -21.99 6.34
CA MET A 38 -13.19 -22.60 5.01
C MET A 38 -11.87 -23.06 4.36
N ARG A 39 -10.72 -22.72 4.93
CA ARG A 39 -9.39 -23.11 4.40
C ARG A 39 -8.83 -24.37 5.07
N SER A 40 -9.56 -24.98 6.01
CA SER A 40 -9.08 -26.11 6.83
C SER A 40 -9.34 -27.51 6.24
N GLU A 41 -10.09 -27.65 5.14
CA GLU A 41 -10.37 -28.95 4.53
C GLU A 41 -9.84 -29.09 3.10
N GLN A 42 -8.52 -29.22 2.96
CA GLN A 42 -7.97 -29.92 1.78
C GLN A 42 -6.57 -30.50 2.06
N PRO A 43 -6.44 -31.81 2.35
CA PRO A 43 -5.16 -32.48 2.49
C PRO A 43 -4.72 -33.09 1.16
N CYS A 44 -3.58 -32.66 0.63
CA CYS A 44 -2.63 -33.49 -0.13
C CYS A 44 -1.33 -32.69 -0.38
N GLN A 45 -0.24 -33.14 0.25
CA GLN A 45 1.15 -32.66 0.15
C GLN A 45 2.01 -33.80 -0.45
N PRO A 46 3.29 -33.60 -0.87
CA PRO A 46 3.86 -32.72 -1.91
C PRO A 46 4.91 -33.48 -2.80
N PRO A 47 5.82 -32.81 -3.54
CA PRO A 47 7.10 -32.48 -2.89
C PRO A 47 7.71 -31.09 -3.21
N ALA A 48 8.33 -30.55 -2.16
CA ALA A 48 9.56 -29.75 -2.08
C ALA A 48 9.71 -28.43 -2.88
N GLY A 49 9.55 -27.32 -2.14
CA GLY A 49 10.05 -26.00 -2.46
C GLY A 49 9.71 -25.02 -1.34
N GLN A 50 10.54 -24.99 -0.28
CA GLN A 50 10.31 -24.20 0.93
C GLN A 50 10.33 -22.68 0.66
N LEU A 51 9.23 -22.00 0.99
CA LEU A 51 9.22 -20.58 1.33
C LEU A 51 8.76 -20.46 2.80
N PRO A 52 9.46 -19.70 3.65
CA PRO A 52 9.09 -19.59 5.05
C PRO A 52 7.79 -18.78 5.17
N ALA A 53 6.82 -19.40 5.83
CA ALA A 53 5.64 -18.75 6.36
C ALA A 53 6.06 -17.90 7.56
N ASP A 54 6.03 -16.57 7.39
CA ASP A 54 5.93 -15.62 8.48
C ASP A 54 4.91 -14.57 8.06
N SER A 55 3.65 -14.83 8.42
CA SER A 55 2.56 -13.87 8.29
C SER A 55 2.68 -12.86 9.42
N ALA A 56 3.55 -11.86 9.25
CA ALA A 56 3.53 -10.67 10.09
C ALA A 56 2.36 -9.77 9.65
N ASP A 57 1.49 -9.42 10.60
CA ASP A 57 0.53 -8.32 10.46
C ASP A 57 1.25 -7.11 9.87
N VAL A 58 0.90 -6.75 8.63
CA VAL A 58 1.54 -5.66 7.90
C VAL A 58 0.97 -4.35 8.45
N ASP A 59 1.69 -3.73 9.39
CA ASP A 59 1.35 -2.41 9.92
C ASP A 59 1.46 -1.35 8.81
N ILE A 60 0.33 -0.88 8.29
CA ILE A 60 0.21 0.10 7.19
C ILE A 60 0.35 1.56 7.71
N SER A 61 0.49 1.76 9.02
CA SER A 61 0.48 3.10 9.67
C SER A 61 1.60 4.04 9.18
N PHE A 62 2.66 3.49 8.61
CA PHE A 62 3.80 4.28 8.11
C PHE A 62 3.49 5.06 6.83
N LEU A 63 2.45 4.72 6.06
CA LEU A 63 2.03 5.50 4.87
C LEU A 63 1.50 6.89 5.25
N ARG A 64 0.98 7.06 6.48
CA ARG A 64 0.34 8.31 6.91
C ARG A 64 1.28 9.42 7.35
N ARG A 65 2.59 9.21 7.45
CA ARG A 65 3.52 10.24 7.95
C ARG A 65 3.90 11.26 6.86
N LYS A 66 3.04 12.26 6.65
CA LYS A 66 3.35 13.48 5.88
C LYS A 66 4.26 14.39 6.72
N GLY A 67 5.57 14.17 6.65
CA GLY A 67 6.56 14.94 7.41
C GLY A 67 7.07 16.17 6.65
N ASN A 68 6.64 17.36 7.06
CA ASN A 68 7.42 18.60 6.88
C ASN A 68 8.68 18.52 7.76
N GLY A 69 9.82 18.98 7.24
CA GLY A 69 10.97 19.34 8.07
C GLY A 69 12.13 18.34 8.12
N SER A 70 13.30 18.92 7.79
CA SER A 70 14.71 18.59 8.09
C SER A 70 15.27 17.20 7.83
N GLU A 71 16.28 17.19 6.97
CA GLU A 71 17.35 16.19 6.89
C GLU A 71 18.12 16.11 8.21
N CYS A 72 18.21 14.92 8.76
CA CYS A 72 19.36 14.28 9.41
C CYS A 72 18.82 13.17 10.30
N THR A 73 19.20 11.93 9.99
CA THR A 73 18.83 10.70 10.72
C THR A 73 17.37 10.26 10.51
N ARG A 74 17.03 9.69 9.35
CA ARG A 74 15.72 9.06 9.12
C ARG A 74 15.85 7.55 8.90
N PRO A 75 15.07 6.70 9.61
CA PRO A 75 14.98 5.28 9.30
C PRO A 75 14.52 5.14 7.85
N ALA A 76 15.09 4.17 7.12
CA ALA A 76 14.88 3.97 5.68
C ALA A 76 13.41 4.17 5.29
N THR A 77 13.10 5.34 4.72
CA THR A 77 11.72 5.66 4.31
C THR A 77 11.27 4.65 3.26
N ILE A 78 9.97 4.41 3.13
CA ILE A 78 9.40 3.54 2.09
C ILE A 78 9.97 3.93 0.72
N GLU A 79 10.10 5.23 0.45
CA GLU A 79 10.69 5.73 -0.79
C GLU A 79 12.16 5.33 -0.98
N GLY A 80 12.92 5.19 0.11
CA GLY A 80 14.28 4.63 0.08
C GLY A 80 14.26 3.13 -0.22
N ARG A 81 13.33 2.37 0.37
CA ARG A 81 13.15 0.92 0.13
C ARG A 81 12.66 0.63 -1.30
N ILE A 82 11.70 1.40 -1.78
CA ILE A 82 11.19 1.32 -3.16
C ILE A 82 12.29 1.68 -4.16
N ARG A 83 13.15 2.67 -3.85
CA ARG A 83 14.32 2.96 -4.70
C ARG A 83 15.31 1.81 -4.77
N ARG A 84 15.45 1.01 -3.71
CA ARG A 84 16.27 -0.22 -3.73
C ARG A 84 15.62 -1.34 -4.54
N LEU A 85 14.29 -1.49 -4.47
CA LEU A 85 13.52 -2.40 -5.32
C LEU A 85 13.67 -2.05 -6.80
N ALA A 86 13.53 -0.77 -7.14
CA ALA A 86 13.47 -0.30 -8.52
C ALA A 86 14.47 0.85 -8.78
N PRO A 87 15.79 0.56 -8.81
CA PRO A 87 16.81 1.60 -8.94
C PRO A 87 16.69 2.39 -10.25
N ARG A 88 16.15 1.76 -11.31
CA ARG A 88 15.91 2.40 -12.61
C ARG A 88 14.65 3.27 -12.64
N ALA A 89 13.75 3.13 -11.67
CA ALA A 89 12.50 3.88 -11.62
C ALA A 89 12.68 5.31 -11.05
N SER A 90 13.88 5.67 -10.57
CA SER A 90 14.20 7.00 -10.01
C SER A 90 13.32 7.37 -8.80
N ARG A 91 13.47 8.61 -8.29
CA ARG A 91 12.58 9.17 -7.26
C ARG A 91 11.13 9.24 -7.75
N GLY A 92 10.91 9.50 -9.05
CA GLY A 92 9.58 9.63 -9.63
C GLY A 92 8.80 8.31 -9.63
N GLY A 93 9.44 7.21 -10.03
CA GLY A 93 8.83 5.88 -9.98
C GLY A 93 8.57 5.40 -8.55
N ALA A 94 9.43 5.77 -7.58
CA ALA A 94 9.15 5.45 -6.18
C ALA A 94 7.89 6.15 -5.66
N ALA A 95 7.69 7.41 -6.03
CA ALA A 95 6.47 8.14 -5.70
C ALA A 95 5.23 7.56 -6.40
N ILE A 96 5.36 7.13 -7.66
CA ILE A 96 4.27 6.43 -8.39
C ILE A 96 3.89 5.13 -7.68
N LEU A 97 4.87 4.28 -7.37
CA LEU A 97 4.58 3.00 -6.71
C LEU A 97 3.93 3.21 -5.34
N ARG A 98 4.42 4.20 -4.57
CA ARG A 98 3.79 4.57 -3.30
C ARG A 98 2.32 4.94 -3.48
N ASN A 99 2.00 5.79 -4.47
CA ASN A 99 0.63 6.23 -4.71
C ASN A 99 -0.30 5.06 -5.08
N LEU A 100 0.20 4.14 -5.91
CA LEU A 100 -0.52 2.91 -6.25
C LEU A 100 -0.74 2.02 -5.01
N LEU A 101 0.27 1.90 -4.13
CA LEU A 101 0.15 1.11 -2.90
C LEU A 101 -0.77 1.75 -1.85
N GLU A 102 -0.97 3.08 -1.89
CA GLU A 102 -1.91 3.78 -1.00
C GLU A 102 -3.37 3.53 -1.41
N GLN A 103 -3.65 3.18 -2.68
CA GLN A 103 -4.99 2.94 -3.24
C GLN A 103 -5.00 1.66 -4.11
N PRO A 104 -4.88 0.47 -3.48
CA PRO A 104 -4.80 -0.79 -4.21
C PRO A 104 -6.13 -1.15 -4.88
N GLY A 105 -6.06 -1.59 -6.14
CA GLY A 105 -7.23 -1.91 -6.98
C GLY A 105 -7.85 -0.70 -7.70
N ASP A 106 -7.53 0.53 -7.26
CA ASP A 106 -8.06 1.74 -7.89
C ASP A 106 -7.19 2.19 -9.07
N PHE A 107 -7.85 2.56 -10.17
CA PHE A 107 -7.19 3.12 -11.34
C PHE A 107 -6.89 4.60 -11.13
N ILE A 108 -5.60 4.90 -10.90
CA ILE A 108 -5.11 6.27 -10.73
C ILE A 108 -4.75 6.86 -12.10
N ASP A 109 -5.26 8.05 -12.38
CA ASP A 109 -5.01 8.77 -13.61
C ASP A 109 -3.53 9.08 -13.82
N GLN A 110 -3.06 8.95 -15.06
CA GLN A 110 -1.68 9.23 -15.45
C GLN A 110 -1.24 10.65 -15.12
N ARG A 111 -2.18 11.61 -15.13
CA ARG A 111 -1.91 13.00 -14.75
C ARG A 111 -1.58 13.13 -13.27
N ASP A 112 -2.25 12.38 -12.42
CA ASP A 112 -2.03 12.44 -10.98
C ASP A 112 -0.78 11.66 -10.58
N LEU A 113 -0.49 10.56 -11.28
CA LEU A 113 0.80 9.87 -11.17
C LEU A 113 1.97 10.76 -11.61
N ALA A 114 1.80 11.57 -12.67
CA ALA A 114 2.82 12.53 -13.10
C ALA A 114 3.07 13.62 -12.04
N LYS A 115 2.01 14.16 -11.43
CA LYS A 115 2.11 15.11 -10.31
C LYS A 115 2.83 14.48 -9.11
N ALA A 116 2.47 13.24 -8.76
CA ALA A 116 3.10 12.51 -7.66
C ALA A 116 4.60 12.28 -7.90
N ALA A 117 4.98 11.99 -9.14
CA ALA A 117 6.37 11.85 -9.55
C ALA A 117 7.16 13.19 -9.60
N GLY A 118 6.50 14.33 -9.35
CA GLY A 118 7.12 15.66 -9.42
C GLY A 118 7.43 16.10 -10.86
N VAL A 119 6.74 15.53 -11.86
CA VAL A 119 6.95 15.88 -13.27
C VAL A 119 6.09 17.10 -13.59
N THR A 120 6.76 18.21 -13.94
CA THR A 120 6.11 19.51 -14.23
C THR A 120 5.53 19.58 -15.64
N SER A 121 5.99 18.72 -16.55
CA SER A 121 5.49 18.62 -17.92
C SER A 121 4.47 17.48 -18.02
N GLY A 122 3.35 17.70 -18.72
CA GLY A 122 2.30 16.71 -18.96
C GLY A 122 2.72 15.52 -19.83
N ALA A 123 4.02 15.20 -19.90
CA ALA A 123 4.59 14.12 -20.66
C ALA A 123 4.16 12.76 -20.07
N SER A 124 3.00 12.30 -20.54
CA SER A 124 2.48 10.94 -20.36
C SER A 124 3.55 9.86 -20.61
N HIS A 125 4.46 10.12 -21.55
CA HIS A 125 5.56 9.23 -21.86
C HIS A 125 6.44 8.90 -20.63
N VAL A 126 6.71 9.87 -19.76
CA VAL A 126 7.57 9.67 -18.57
C VAL A 126 6.91 8.70 -17.59
N VAL A 127 5.60 8.83 -17.34
CA VAL A 127 4.86 7.91 -16.47
C VAL A 127 4.89 6.49 -17.06
N LYS A 128 4.75 6.34 -18.38
CA LYS A 128 4.84 5.02 -19.04
C LYS A 128 6.20 4.36 -18.80
N VAL A 129 7.29 5.12 -18.89
CA VAL A 129 8.65 4.64 -18.62
C VAL A 129 8.80 4.20 -17.17
N TYR A 130 8.32 5.01 -16.21
CA TYR A 130 8.34 4.62 -14.80
C TYR A 130 7.54 3.35 -14.52
N ILE A 131 6.32 3.23 -15.05
CA ILE A 131 5.52 2.01 -14.91
C ILE A 131 6.24 0.81 -15.53
N CYS A 132 6.90 0.97 -16.68
CA CYS A 132 7.69 -0.09 -17.29
C CYS A 132 8.85 -0.54 -16.38
N HIS A 133 9.60 0.41 -15.80
CA HIS A 133 10.69 0.10 -14.87
C HIS A 133 10.18 -0.57 -13.59
N LEU A 134 9.03 -0.13 -13.06
CA LEU A 134 8.40 -0.72 -11.88
C LEU A 134 7.94 -2.15 -12.14
N ARG A 135 7.27 -2.42 -13.27
CA ARG A 135 6.86 -3.78 -13.64
C ARG A 135 8.06 -4.71 -13.75
N LYS A 136 9.11 -4.29 -14.45
CA LYS A 136 10.36 -5.08 -14.56
C LYS A 136 11.00 -5.34 -13.21
N ALA A 137 11.05 -4.34 -12.33
CA ALA A 137 11.60 -4.51 -10.99
C ALA A 137 10.77 -5.52 -10.17
N LEU A 138 9.45 -5.39 -10.19
CA LEU A 138 8.55 -6.33 -9.51
C LEU A 138 8.71 -7.76 -10.08
N GLU A 139 8.79 -7.90 -11.40
CA GLU A 139 8.99 -9.19 -12.07
C GLU A 139 10.30 -9.86 -11.66
N LEU A 140 11.40 -9.11 -11.57
CA LEU A 140 12.69 -9.61 -11.07
C LEU A 140 12.63 -10.13 -9.63
N HIS A 141 11.63 -9.69 -8.85
CA HIS A 141 11.41 -10.11 -7.47
C HIS A 141 10.28 -11.14 -7.32
N GLY A 142 9.85 -11.76 -8.42
CA GLY A 142 8.89 -12.88 -8.42
C GLY A 142 7.41 -12.45 -8.44
N PHE A 143 7.12 -11.16 -8.59
CA PHE A 143 5.77 -10.67 -8.81
C PHE A 143 5.36 -10.86 -10.28
N GLY A 144 4.08 -11.11 -10.56
CA GLY A 144 3.61 -11.29 -11.94
C GLY A 144 3.80 -10.02 -12.79
N ALA A 145 4.07 -10.19 -14.09
CA ALA A 145 4.24 -9.07 -15.03
C ALA A 145 3.04 -8.09 -15.08
N ASN A 146 1.85 -8.59 -14.73
CA ASN A 146 0.59 -7.84 -14.71
C ASN A 146 0.21 -7.32 -13.32
N VAL A 147 1.13 -7.27 -12.35
CA VAL A 147 0.86 -6.74 -11.00
C VAL A 147 0.45 -5.28 -11.00
N ILE A 148 0.99 -4.50 -11.93
CA ILE A 148 0.46 -3.17 -12.24
C ILE A 148 -0.37 -3.30 -13.50
N GLU A 149 -1.66 -2.98 -13.44
CA GLU A 149 -2.60 -3.02 -14.56
C GLU A 149 -2.61 -1.70 -15.33
N THR A 150 -2.91 -1.75 -16.64
CA THR A 150 -3.07 -0.55 -17.47
C THR A 150 -4.56 -0.37 -17.78
N GLY A 151 -5.12 0.78 -17.41
CA GLY A 151 -6.44 1.22 -17.82
C GLY A 151 -6.38 2.32 -18.90
N TRP A 152 -7.53 2.92 -19.21
CA TRP A 152 -7.57 4.07 -20.11
C TRP A 152 -6.89 5.28 -19.48
N LYS A 153 -5.65 5.57 -19.91
CA LYS A 153 -4.82 6.66 -19.35
C LYS A 153 -4.62 6.57 -17.83
N SER A 154 -4.74 5.39 -17.25
CA SER A 154 -4.67 5.15 -15.81
C SER A 154 -3.92 3.85 -15.51
N TYR A 155 -3.52 3.69 -14.25
CA TYR A 155 -2.83 2.50 -13.77
C TYR A 155 -3.36 2.12 -12.39
N ALA A 156 -3.45 0.82 -12.13
CA ALA A 156 -3.83 0.26 -10.84
C ALA A 156 -2.79 -0.77 -10.40
N ILE A 157 -2.62 -0.97 -9.09
CA ILE A 157 -1.90 -2.13 -8.58
C ILE A 157 -2.90 -3.16 -8.06
N LYS A 158 -2.65 -4.42 -8.37
CA LYS A 158 -3.46 -5.55 -7.91
C LYS A 158 -3.46 -5.64 -6.39
N ALA A 159 -4.65 -5.65 -5.79
CA ALA A 159 -4.81 -5.67 -4.34
C ALA A 159 -4.18 -6.93 -3.71
N GLU A 160 -4.24 -8.07 -4.42
CA GLU A 160 -3.64 -9.33 -3.98
C GLU A 160 -2.10 -9.30 -3.93
N ALA A 161 -1.46 -8.42 -4.70
CA ALA A 161 0.00 -8.32 -4.76
C ALA A 161 0.57 -7.42 -3.65
N VAL A 162 -0.24 -6.53 -3.08
CA VAL A 162 0.19 -5.50 -2.13
C VAL A 162 0.81 -6.07 -0.86
N PRO A 163 0.23 -7.09 -0.18
CA PRO A 163 0.87 -7.69 0.99
C PRO A 163 2.27 -8.21 0.69
N GLY A 164 2.44 -8.92 -0.43
CA GLY A 164 3.74 -9.46 -0.85
C GLY A 164 4.77 -8.37 -1.13
N ILE A 165 4.37 -7.27 -1.77
CA ILE A 165 5.24 -6.11 -2.02
C ILE A 165 5.66 -5.47 -0.70
N PHE A 166 4.74 -5.31 0.26
CA PHE A 166 5.08 -4.78 1.57
C PHE A 166 6.06 -5.69 2.32
N THR A 167 5.81 -6.99 2.39
CA THR A 167 6.73 -7.95 3.02
C THR A 167 8.13 -7.85 2.40
N PHE A 168 8.22 -7.76 1.08
CA PHE A 168 9.49 -7.57 0.37
C PHE A 168 10.19 -6.26 0.77
N LEU A 169 9.45 -5.13 0.78
CA LEU A 169 9.99 -3.83 1.17
C LEU A 169 10.42 -3.80 2.65
N HIS A 170 9.81 -4.60 3.52
CA HIS A 170 10.19 -4.70 4.93
C HIS A 170 11.46 -5.53 5.18
N ARG A 171 11.74 -6.52 4.31
CA ARG A 171 12.92 -7.37 4.39
C ARG A 171 14.20 -6.73 3.82
N SER A 172 14.07 -5.62 3.09
CA SER A 172 15.14 -4.96 2.30
C SER A 172 15.66 -3.65 2.90
#